data_AF-A0A4T2GM82-F1
#
_entry.id   AF-A0A4T2GM82-F1
#
_cell.length_a   1.000
_cell.length_b   1.000
_cell.length_c   1.000
_cell.angle_alpha   90.00
_cell.angle_beta   90.00
_cell.angle_gamma   90.00
#
_symmetry.space_group_name_H-M   'P 1'
#
loop_
_entity.id
_entity.type
_entity.pdbx_description
1 polymer ?
#
loop_
_entity_poly.entity_id
_entity_poly.type
_entity_poly.pdbx_seq_one_letter_code
_entity_poly.pdbx_strand_id
1 'polypeptide(L)' 'MWDRQIDSLEVSYATLVTAFEDGREEGREEVQITSARNFLLAGVDIDIISNSLNLPLERVLQLQSELNANS' A
#
# COMPACT_ATOMS: atom_id res chain seq x y z
N MET A 1 34.73 -8.46 29.50
CA MET A 1 33.65 -9.32 28.95
C MET A 1 32.38 -8.48 28.92
N TRP A 2 32.20 -7.71 27.84
CA TRP A 2 31.03 -6.85 27.60
C TRP A 2 30.53 -7.25 26.21
N ASP A 3 29.77 -8.34 26.08
CA ASP A 3 29.52 -8.88 24.73
C ASP A 3 28.29 -9.79 24.61
N ARG A 4 27.23 -9.58 25.40
CA ARG A 4 26.01 -10.39 25.22
C ARG A 4 24.68 -9.71 25.53
N GLN A 5 24.67 -8.47 25.99
CA GLN A 5 23.44 -7.77 26.40
C GLN A 5 23.03 -6.62 25.47
N ILE A 6 23.87 -6.23 24.51
CA ILE A 6 23.50 -5.19 23.52
C ILE A 6 22.60 -5.76 22.42
N ASP A 7 22.72 -7.06 22.10
CA ASP A 7 22.05 -7.63 20.92
C ASP A 7 20.54 -7.89 21.05
N SER A 8 19.97 -8.09 22.25
CA SER A 8 18.54 -8.44 22.35
C SER A 8 17.60 -7.24 22.25
N LEU A 9 18.07 -6.05 22.63
CA LEU A 9 17.29 -4.81 22.63
C LEU A 9 17.27 -4.16 21.24
N GLU A 10 18.40 -4.16 20.53
CA GLU A 10 18.46 -3.67 19.14
C GLU A 10 17.69 -4.58 18.17
N VAL A 11 17.78 -5.91 18.32
CA VAL A 11 17.03 -6.86 17.48
C VAL A 11 15.51 -6.73 17.73
N SER A 12 15.10 -6.54 18.99
CA SER A 12 13.69 -6.28 19.36
C SER A 12 13.16 -4.98 18.74
N TYR A 13 13.95 -3.91 18.82
CA TYR A 13 13.56 -2.62 18.25
C TYR A 13 13.50 -2.65 16.72
N ALA A 14 14.49 -3.24 16.06
CA ALA A 14 14.51 -3.40 14.62
C ALA A 14 13.30 -4.18 14.10
N THR A 15 12.94 -5.28 14.79
CA THR A 15 11.78 -6.12 14.42
C THR A 15 10.45 -5.37 14.58
N LEU A 16 10.31 -4.55 15.61
CA LEU A 16 9.12 -3.73 15.81
C LEU A 16 9.03 -2.61 14.76
N VAL A 17 10.13 -1.94 14.47
CA VAL A 17 10.19 -0.90 13.44
C VAL A 17 9.81 -1.46 12.08
N THR A 18 10.34 -2.62 11.69
CA THR A 18 9.96 -3.27 10.42
C THR A 18 8.47 -3.63 10.40
N ALA A 19 7.93 -4.20 11.49
CA ALA A 19 6.51 -4.54 11.55
C ALA A 19 5.59 -3.30 11.49
N PHE A 20 6.00 -2.18 12.06
CA PHE A 20 5.29 -0.91 11.95
C PHE A 20 5.39 -0.30 10.55
N GLU A 21 6.55 -0.40 9.91
CA GLU A 21 6.76 0.08 8.54
C GLU A 21 5.96 -0.76 7.54
N ASP A 22 6.00 -2.09 7.66
CA ASP A 22 5.24 -3.03 6.84
C ASP A 22 3.73 -2.79 6.99
N GLY A 23 3.21 -2.72 8.22
CA GLY A 23 1.78 -2.48 8.44
C GLY A 23 1.32 -1.09 7.96
N ARG A 24 2.20 -0.10 7.95
CA ARG A 24 1.92 1.23 7.40
C ARG A 24 1.92 1.22 5.88
N GLU A 25 2.79 0.44 5.26
CA GLU A 25 2.88 0.31 3.80
C GLU A 25 1.70 -0.50 3.26
N GLU A 26 1.35 -1.63 3.87
CA GLU A 26 0.16 -2.41 3.54
C GLU A 26 -1.12 -1.57 3.66
N GLY A 27 -1.28 -0.82 4.76
CA GLY A 27 -2.42 0.06 4.94
C GLY A 27 -2.49 1.20 3.91
N ARG A 28 -1.34 1.65 3.38
CA ARG A 28 -1.30 2.65 2.30
C ARG A 28 -1.71 2.06 0.97
N GLU A 29 -1.20 0.88 0.63
CA GLU A 29 -1.56 0.18 -0.59
C GLU A 29 -3.06 -0.17 -0.63
N GLU A 30 -3.61 -0.70 0.47
CA GLU A 30 -5.03 -1.03 0.57
C GLU A 30 -5.92 0.21 0.42
N VAL A 31 -5.55 1.33 1.05
CA VAL A 31 -6.29 2.59 0.93
C VAL A 31 -6.22 3.15 -0.48
N GLN A 32 -5.05 3.07 -1.14
CA GLN A 32 -4.89 3.52 -2.51
C GLN A 32 -5.73 2.68 -3.48
N ILE A 33 -5.70 1.35 -3.34
CA ILE A 33 -6.48 0.44 -4.19
C ILE A 33 -7.99 0.65 -3.98
N THR A 34 -8.42 0.76 -2.72
CA THR A 34 -9.84 1.00 -2.38
C THR A 34 -10.31 2.35 -2.90
N SER A 35 -9.49 3.40 -2.76
CA SER A 35 -9.80 4.73 -3.28
C SER A 35 -9.85 4.75 -4.80
N ALA A 36 -8.90 4.09 -5.49
CA ALA A 36 -8.90 3.98 -6.95
C ALA A 36 -10.17 3.28 -7.45
N ARG A 37 -10.58 2.18 -6.82
CA ARG A 37 -11.83 1.47 -7.13
C ARG A 37 -13.06 2.36 -6.94
N ASN A 38 -13.12 3.09 -5.83
CA ASN A 38 -14.23 4.01 -5.56
C ASN A 38 -14.31 5.14 -6.61
N PHE A 39 -13.17 5.68 -7.03
CA PHE A 39 -13.13 6.71 -8.08
C PHE A 39 -13.52 6.15 -9.46
N LEU A 40 -13.10 4.93 -9.79
CA LEU A 40 -13.52 4.24 -11.02
C LEU A 40 -15.03 4.02 -11.04
N LEU A 41 -15.63 3.58 -9.93
CA LEU A 41 -17.08 3.43 -9.79
C LEU A 41 -17.82 4.77 -9.86
N ALA A 42 -17.20 5.85 -9.38
CA ALA A 42 -17.74 7.20 -9.48
C ALA A 42 -17.60 7.82 -10.90
N GLY A 43 -16.95 7.13 -11.83
CA GLY A 43 -16.75 7.59 -13.21
C GLY A 43 -15.64 8.65 -13.36
N VAL A 44 -14.71 8.73 -12.41
CA VAL A 44 -13.54 9.62 -12.51
C VAL A 44 -12.57 9.07 -13.57
N ASP A 45 -11.94 9.98 -14.33
CA ASP A 45 -10.98 9.62 -15.36
C ASP A 45 -9.75 8.90 -14.78
N ILE A 46 -9.30 7.86 -15.48
CA ILE A 46 -8.16 7.02 -15.13
C ILE A 46 -6.89 7.85 -15.00
N ASP A 47 -6.69 8.86 -15.85
CA ASP A 47 -5.53 9.74 -15.80
C ASP A 47 -5.52 10.60 -14.52
N ILE A 48 -6.68 11.03 -14.05
CA ILE A 48 -6.83 11.79 -12.80
C ILE A 48 -6.56 10.87 -11.60
N ILE A 49 -7.06 9.63 -11.63
CA ILE A 49 -6.85 8.64 -10.56
C ILE A 49 -5.36 8.28 -10.46
N SER A 50 -4.73 8.00 -11.60
CA SER A 50 -3.29 7.71 -11.71
C SER A 50 -2.43 8.82 -11.07
N ASN A 51 -2.69 10.07 -11.45
CA ASN A 51 -1.95 11.23 -10.92
C ASN A 51 -2.26 11.50 -9.43
N SER A 52 -3.51 11.39 -9.00
CA SER A 52 -3.91 11.73 -7.62
C SER A 52 -3.46 10.70 -6.58
N LEU A 53 -3.43 9.42 -6.95
CA LEU A 53 -3.02 8.32 -6.06
C LEU A 53 -1.56 7.89 -6.30
N ASN A 54 -0.87 8.55 -7.23
CA ASN A 54 0.49 8.22 -7.64
C ASN A 54 0.63 6.73 -8.02
N LEU A 55 -0.41 6.20 -8.67
CA LEU A 55 -0.49 4.82 -9.13
C LEU A 55 -0.15 4.75 -10.62
N PRO A 56 0.51 3.67 -11.09
CA PRO A 56 0.73 3.47 -12.52
C PRO A 56 -0.61 3.38 -13.27
N LEU A 57 -0.68 3.98 -14.46
CA LEU A 57 -1.88 3.94 -15.30
C LEU A 57 -2.34 2.49 -15.58
N GLU A 58 -1.39 1.61 -15.85
CA GLU A 58 -1.61 0.17 -16.04
C GLU A 58 -2.31 -0.48 -14.85
N ARG A 59 -1.97 -0.05 -13.62
CA ARG A 59 -2.58 -0.57 -12.41
C ARG A 59 -4.03 -0.12 -12.28
N VAL A 60 -4.33 1.13 -12.62
CA VAL A 60 -5.70 1.65 -12.61
C VAL A 60 -6.57 0.95 -13.68
N LEU A 61 -6.02 0.68 -14.87
CA LEU A 61 -6.69 -0.09 -15.93
C LEU A 61 -6.97 -1.54 -15.53
N GLN A 62 -6.03 -2.20 -14.83
CA GLN A 62 -6.26 -3.53 -14.25
C GLN A 62 -7.42 -3.49 -13.25
N LEU A 63 -7.43 -2.52 -12.33
CA LEU A 63 -8.50 -2.37 -11.34
C LEU A 63 -9.87 -2.13 -12.01
N GLN A 64 -9.92 -1.37 -13.10
CA GLN A 64 -11.15 -1.18 -13.87
C GLN A 64 -11.63 -2.48 -14.51
N SER A 65 -10.69 -3.26 -15.06
CA SER A 65 -11.01 -4.57 -15.66
C SER A 65 -11.52 -5.56 -14.61
N GLU A 66 -10.92 -5.59 -13.42
CA GLU A 66 -11.38 -6.39 -12.28
C GLU A 66 -12.80 -6.00 -11.83
N LEU A 67 -13.11 -4.71 -11.79
CA LEU A 67 -14.45 -4.21 -11.44
C LEU A 67 -15.50 -4.64 -12.48
N ASN A 68 -15.18 -4.53 -13.77
CA ASN A 68 -16.07 -4.94 -14.85
C ASN A 68 -16.25 -6.46 -14.93
N ALA A 69 -15.23 -7.24 -14.57
CA ALA A 69 -15.28 -8.71 -14.58
C ALA A 69 -16.10 -9.28 -13.41
N ASN A 70 -16.22 -8.54 -12.31
CA ASN A 70 -17.03 -8.91 -11.14
C ASN A 70 -18.45 -8.30 -11.16
N SER A 71 -18.85 -7.65 -12.25
CA SER A 71 -20.19 -7.07 -12.45
C SER A 71 -21.20 -8.06 -13.02
#